data_AF-A0A1Q8QP22-F1
#
_entry.id   AF-A0A1Q8QP22-F1
#
_cell.length_a   1.000
_cell.length_b   1.000
_cell.length_c   1.000
_cell.angle_alpha   90.00
_cell.angle_beta   90.00
_cell.angle_gamma   90.00
#
_symmetry.space_group_name_H-M   'P 1'
#
loop_
_entity.id
_entity.type
_entity.pdbx_description
1 polymer ?
#
loop_
_entity_poly.entity_id
_entity_poly.type
_entity_poly.pdbx_seq_one_letter_code
_entity_poly.pdbx_strand_id
1 'polypeptide(L)'
;MGKVIIVEGKTDKLRLQQLLDEPVEIACTHGTLGLDKLEQLIAEFSDDEVCVLLDADHAGDKARRLFKQEFPNVRHLYTHRMYREVATTPLNVLAQILEGAHFAVNIPDDEDIY
;
A
#
# COMPACT_ATOMS: atom_id res chain seq x y z
N MET A 1 9.97 -12.24 9.18
CA MET A 1 9.31 -11.12 9.87
C MET A 1 9.96 -9.82 9.46
N GLY A 2 9.56 -9.37 8.27
CA GLY A 2 9.82 -8.03 7.74
C GLY A 2 8.51 -7.24 7.66
N LYS A 3 8.59 -6.01 7.14
CA LYS A 3 7.41 -5.20 6.83
C LYS A 3 7.06 -5.32 5.36
N VAL A 4 5.77 -5.46 5.07
CA VAL A 4 5.25 -5.61 3.71
C VAL A 4 4.17 -4.57 3.47
N ILE A 5 4.19 -3.92 2.30
CA ILE A 5 3.06 -3.11 1.82
C ILE A 5 2.53 -3.73 0.53
N ILE A 6 1.25 -4.10 0.53
CA ILE A 6 0.55 -4.59 -0.67
C ILE A 6 -0.20 -3.42 -1.32
N VAL A 7 0.06 -3.23 -2.61
CA VAL A 7 -0.53 -2.19 -3.48
C VAL A 7 -1.13 -2.79 -4.75
N GLU A 8 -1.93 -2.03 -5.50
CA GLU A 8 -2.57 -2.53 -6.73
C GLU A 8 -1.62 -2.58 -7.93
N GLY A 9 -0.89 -1.48 -8.13
CA GLY A 9 -0.10 -1.23 -9.33
C GLY A 9 1.39 -1.05 -9.10
N LYS A 10 2.13 -1.05 -10.20
CA LYS A 10 3.59 -0.78 -10.21
C LYS A 10 3.90 0.69 -9.94
N THR A 11 3.01 1.59 -10.37
CA THR A 11 3.14 3.04 -10.13
C THR A 11 3.05 3.37 -8.65
N ASP A 12 2.14 2.72 -7.92
CA ASP A 12 2.03 2.86 -6.47
C ASP A 12 3.33 2.42 -5.80
N LYS A 13 3.85 1.26 -6.20
CA LYS A 13 5.13 0.74 -5.70
C LYS A 13 6.26 1.74 -5.90
N LEU A 14 6.42 2.26 -7.12
CA LEU A 14 7.46 3.25 -7.42
C LEU A 14 7.30 4.52 -6.58
N ARG A 15 6.07 4.93 -6.29
CA ARG A 15 5.78 6.12 -5.48
C ARG A 15 6.14 5.91 -4.00
N LEU A 16 5.81 4.75 -3.44
CA LEU A 16 6.19 4.41 -2.06
C LEU A 16 7.71 4.22 -1.90
N GLN A 17 8.38 3.65 -2.90
CA GLN A 17 9.84 3.48 -2.89
C GLN A 17 10.62 4.80 -2.86
N GLN A 18 10.02 5.90 -3.33
CA GLN A 18 10.63 7.23 -3.24
C GLN A 18 10.60 7.79 -1.81
N LEU A 19 9.71 7.27 -0.95
CA LEU A 19 9.49 7.78 0.39
C LEU A 19 10.08 6.89 1.47
N LEU A 20 10.06 5.57 1.30
CA LEU A 20 10.45 4.64 2.35
C LEU A 20 11.95 4.70 2.63
N ASP A 21 12.31 5.00 3.88
CA ASP A 21 13.68 5.09 4.38
C ASP A 21 14.04 3.90 5.28
N GLU A 22 13.40 2.76 5.03
CA GLU A 22 13.71 1.49 5.68
C GLU A 22 13.44 0.31 4.73
N PRO A 23 14.00 -0.90 4.99
CA PRO A 23 13.72 -2.07 4.20
C PRO A 23 12.24 -2.49 4.33
N VAL A 24 11.48 -2.31 3.25
CA VAL A 24 10.08 -2.74 3.14
C VAL A 24 9.89 -3.47 1.82
N GLU A 25 9.25 -4.63 1.89
CA GLU A 25 8.82 -5.32 0.69
C GLU A 25 7.52 -4.70 0.16
N ILE A 26 7.49 -4.36 -1.13
CA ILE A 26 6.28 -3.85 -1.77
C ILE A 26 5.81 -4.85 -2.83
N ALA A 27 4.67 -5.48 -2.55
CA ALA A 27 4.02 -6.47 -3.41
C ALA A 27 2.86 -5.83 -4.20
N CYS A 28 2.77 -6.13 -5.50
CA CYS A 28 1.69 -5.64 -6.36
C CYS A 28 0.66 -6.76 -6.61
N THR A 29 -0.64 -6.45 -6.54
CA THR A 29 -1.69 -7.38 -6.94
C THR A 29 -1.82 -7.48 -8.47
N HIS A 30 -1.34 -6.48 -9.21
CA HIS A 30 -1.43 -6.35 -10.67
C HIS A 30 -2.88 -6.31 -11.19
N GLY A 31 -3.69 -5.41 -10.63
CA GLY A 31 -5.09 -5.20 -11.02
C GLY A 31 -6.07 -5.93 -10.10
N THR A 32 -7.21 -6.38 -10.65
CA THR A 32 -8.30 -7.00 -9.88
C THR A 32 -7.79 -8.18 -9.06
N LEU A 33 -7.85 -8.05 -7.73
CA LEU A 33 -7.50 -9.11 -6.80
C LEU A 33 -8.57 -10.20 -6.77
N GLY A 34 -8.21 -11.40 -7.22
CA GLY A 34 -9.00 -12.63 -7.06
C GLY A 34 -8.52 -13.47 -5.86
N LEU A 35 -9.29 -14.51 -5.52
CA LEU A 35 -8.98 -15.43 -4.42
C LEU A 35 -7.62 -16.10 -4.59
N ASP A 36 -7.32 -16.68 -5.75
CA ASP A 36 -6.05 -17.38 -6.01
C ASP A 36 -4.82 -16.49 -5.74
N LYS A 37 -4.91 -15.20 -6.11
CA LYS A 37 -3.81 -14.27 -5.87
C LYS A 37 -3.71 -13.87 -4.40
N LEU A 38 -4.85 -13.75 -3.71
CA LEU A 38 -4.86 -13.49 -2.29
C LEU A 38 -4.30 -14.68 -1.49
N GLU A 39 -4.64 -15.91 -1.85
CA GLU A 39 -4.08 -17.11 -1.24
C GLU A 39 -2.55 -17.16 -1.38
N GLN A 40 -2.01 -16.78 -2.54
CA GLN A 40 -0.56 -16.63 -2.72
C GLN A 40 0.04 -15.59 -1.76
N LEU A 41 -0.59 -14.42 -1.64
CA LEU A 41 -0.12 -13.35 -0.75
C LEU A 41 -0.17 -13.78 0.73
N ILE A 42 -1.21 -14.53 1.13
CA ILE A 42 -1.32 -15.08 2.49
C ILE A 42 -0.21 -16.10 2.74
N ALA A 43 0.00 -17.03 1.81
CA ALA A 43 1.03 -18.04 1.94
C ALA A 43 2.44 -17.43 2.01
N GLU A 44 2.67 -16.32 1.30
CA GLU A 44 3.95 -15.63 1.25
C GLU A 44 4.20 -14.74 2.47
N PHE A 45 3.19 -14.02 2.97
CA PHE A 45 3.38 -12.93 3.94
C PHE A 45 2.65 -13.12 5.28
N SER A 46 2.13 -14.32 5.58
CA SER A 46 1.37 -14.57 6.82
C SER A 46 2.18 -14.39 8.12
N ASP A 47 3.51 -14.49 8.06
CA ASP A 47 4.42 -14.30 9.19
C ASP A 47 5.05 -12.89 9.24
N ASP A 48 4.58 -11.95 8.42
CA ASP A 48 5.13 -10.59 8.29
C ASP A 48 4.16 -9.51 8.78
N GLU A 49 4.67 -8.30 8.99
CA GLU A 49 3.86 -7.13 9.31
C GLU A 49 3.28 -6.53 8.02
N VAL A 50 2.09 -6.98 7.65
CA VAL A 50 1.47 -6.61 6.37
C VAL A 50 0.57 -5.38 6.50
N CYS A 51 0.86 -4.38 5.70
CA CYS A 51 0.00 -3.24 5.42
C CYS A 51 -0.61 -3.34 4.01
N VAL A 52 -1.84 -2.88 3.85
CA VAL A 52 -2.56 -2.85 2.57
C VAL A 52 -2.96 -1.42 2.25
N LEU A 53 -2.41 -0.86 1.17
CA LEU A 53 -2.70 0.50 0.68
C LEU A 53 -3.23 0.39 -0.77
N LEU A 54 -4.55 0.50 -0.90
CA LEU A 54 -5.28 0.30 -2.15
C LEU A 54 -5.88 1.61 -2.64
N ASP A 55 -6.26 1.64 -3.91
CA ASP A 55 -6.91 2.79 -4.52
C ASP A 55 -8.26 3.05 -3.86
N ALA A 56 -8.64 4.31 -3.82
CA ALA A 56 -9.91 4.79 -3.26
C ALA A 56 -11.01 4.76 -4.33
N ASP A 57 -11.08 3.67 -5.08
CA ASP A 57 -12.04 3.43 -6.16
C ASP A 57 -12.81 2.11 -5.97
N HIS A 58 -13.64 1.74 -6.96
CA HIS A 58 -14.47 0.55 -6.85
C HIS A 58 -13.68 -0.77 -6.89
N ALA A 59 -12.55 -0.82 -7.59
CA ALA A 59 -11.69 -2.00 -7.64
C ALA A 59 -10.95 -2.18 -6.31
N GLY A 60 -10.38 -1.10 -5.77
CA GLY A 60 -9.75 -1.09 -4.46
C GLY A 60 -10.72 -1.42 -3.32
N ASP A 61 -11.96 -0.92 -3.37
CA ASP A 61 -13.01 -1.27 -2.39
C ASP A 61 -13.38 -2.76 -2.45
N LYS A 62 -13.37 -3.38 -3.64
CA LYS A 62 -13.57 -4.83 -3.79
C LYS A 62 -12.41 -5.63 -3.21
N ALA A 63 -11.17 -5.28 -3.57
CA ALA A 63 -9.98 -5.95 -3.04
C ALA A 63 -9.90 -5.82 -1.52
N ARG A 64 -10.23 -4.65 -0.98
CA ARG A 64 -10.28 -4.39 0.47
C ARG A 64 -11.27 -5.28 1.20
N ARG A 65 -12.45 -5.53 0.63
CA ARG A 65 -13.42 -6.47 1.22
C ARG A 65 -12.84 -7.88 1.28
N LEU A 66 -12.16 -8.31 0.21
CA LEU A 66 -11.56 -9.63 0.14
C LEU A 66 -10.45 -9.81 1.19
N PHE A 67 -9.53 -8.84 1.33
CA PHE A 67 -8.53 -8.86 2.40
C PHE A 67 -9.16 -8.96 3.80
N LYS A 68 -10.22 -8.19 4.08
CA LYS A 68 -10.91 -8.26 5.38
C LYS A 68 -11.54 -9.63 5.67
N GLN A 69 -11.94 -10.36 4.63
CA GLN A 69 -12.58 -11.66 4.76
C GLN A 69 -11.54 -12.78 4.92
N GLU A 70 -10.51 -12.79 4.07
CA GLU A 70 -9.60 -13.94 3.95
C GLU A 70 -8.22 -13.70 4.59
N PHE A 71 -7.81 -12.44 4.77
CA PHE A 71 -6.52 -12.07 5.39
C PHE A 71 -6.69 -10.99 6.48
N PRO A 72 -7.43 -11.28 7.57
CA PRO A 72 -7.86 -10.26 8.54
C PRO A 72 -6.73 -9.65 9.38
N ASN A 73 -5.55 -10.26 9.40
CA ASN A 73 -4.40 -9.80 10.22
C ASN A 73 -3.60 -8.67 9.57
N VAL A 74 -4.03 -8.13 8.42
CA VAL A 74 -3.35 -7.03 7.74
C VAL A 74 -3.83 -5.66 8.23
N ARG A 75 -2.92 -4.69 8.31
CA ARG A 75 -3.25 -3.30 8.61
C ARG A 75 -3.72 -2.57 7.36
N HIS A 76 -4.92 -2.02 7.39
CA HIS A 76 -5.46 -1.27 6.26
C HIS A 76 -5.08 0.22 6.33
N LEU A 77 -4.38 0.68 5.30
CA LEU A 77 -4.09 2.09 5.05
C LEU A 77 -5.04 2.65 3.98
N TYR A 78 -5.20 3.97 3.96
CA TYR A 78 -6.16 4.66 3.11
C TYR A 78 -5.57 5.97 2.59
N THR A 79 -5.63 6.17 1.27
CA THR A 79 -5.53 7.51 0.68
C THR A 79 -6.90 8.17 0.64
N HIS A 80 -6.93 9.50 0.53
CA HIS A 80 -8.19 10.24 0.45
C HIS A 80 -8.86 10.05 -0.92
N ARG A 81 -10.19 9.89 -0.93
CA ARG A 81 -10.98 9.68 -2.16
C ARG A 81 -10.80 10.75 -3.23
N MET A 82 -10.40 11.96 -2.85
CA MET A 82 -10.11 13.04 -3.80
C MET A 82 -8.93 12.74 -4.72
N TYR A 83 -7.95 11.96 -4.24
CA TYR A 83 -6.79 11.56 -5.04
C TYR A 83 -7.10 10.36 -5.92
N ARG A 84 -8.09 9.56 -5.51
CA ARG A 84 -8.58 8.34 -6.17
C ARG A 84 -7.57 7.19 -6.20
N GLU A 85 -6.33 7.42 -6.62
CA GLU A 85 -5.30 6.41 -6.75
C GLU A 85 -4.13 6.69 -5.79
N VAL A 86 -3.44 5.64 -5.35
CA VAL A 86 -2.22 5.78 -4.54
C VAL A 86 -1.15 6.50 -5.37
N ALA A 87 -1.00 6.12 -6.64
CA ALA A 87 -0.07 6.72 -7.60
C ALA A 87 -0.24 8.24 -7.81
N THR A 88 -1.43 8.80 -7.56
CA THR A 88 -1.73 10.24 -7.75
C THR A 88 -1.81 11.01 -6.43
N THR A 89 -1.65 10.32 -5.30
CA THR A 89 -1.67 10.96 -3.98
C THR A 89 -0.38 11.76 -3.77
N PRO A 90 -0.44 13.05 -3.36
CA PRO A 90 0.76 13.86 -3.09
C PRO A 90 1.74 13.16 -2.15
N LEU A 91 3.05 13.32 -2.40
CA LEU A 91 4.10 12.62 -1.65
C LEU A 91 4.06 12.93 -0.15
N ASN A 92 3.85 14.19 0.22
CA ASN A 92 3.69 14.61 1.61
C ASN A 92 2.48 13.94 2.31
N VAL A 93 1.38 13.72 1.59
CA VAL A 93 0.21 12.99 2.13
C VAL A 93 0.53 11.50 2.29
N LEU A 94 1.21 10.89 1.33
CA LEU A 94 1.65 9.49 1.45
C LEU A 94 2.64 9.32 2.60
N ALA A 95 3.57 10.25 2.78
CA ALA A 95 4.52 10.26 3.88
C ALA A 95 3.78 10.27 5.23
N GLN A 96 2.80 11.16 5.42
CA GLN A 96 1.99 11.19 6.65
C GLN A 96 1.22 9.87 6.90
N ILE A 97 0.69 9.24 5.85
CA ILE A 97 0.00 7.94 5.95
C ILE A 97 0.99 6.85 6.42
N LEU A 98 2.18 6.83 5.83
CA LEU A 98 3.24 5.86 6.13
C LEU A 98 3.83 6.08 7.53
N GLU A 99 4.12 7.31 7.94
CA GLU A 99 4.57 7.66 9.30
C GLU A 99 3.54 7.27 10.36
N GLY A 100 2.26 7.57 10.10
CA GLY A 100 1.17 7.12 10.96
C GLY A 100 1.05 5.60 11.05
N ALA A 101 1.63 4.89 10.08
CA ALA A 101 1.77 3.44 10.06
C ALA A 101 3.09 2.92 10.64
N HIS A 102 3.92 3.80 11.20
CA HIS A 102 5.24 3.51 11.77
C HIS A 102 6.27 3.03 10.74
N PHE A 103 6.18 3.55 9.52
CA PHE A 103 7.27 3.47 8.56
C PHE A 103 8.18 4.70 8.68
N ALA A 104 9.50 4.48 8.57
CA ALA A 104 10.47 5.52 8.35
C ALA A 104 10.32 6.05 6.92
N VAL A 105 10.20 7.36 6.79
CA VAL A 105 10.08 8.03 5.49
C VAL A 105 11.08 9.16 5.37
N ASN A 106 11.49 9.44 4.14
CA ASN A 106 12.29 10.58 3.75
C ASN A 106 11.64 11.23 2.53
N ILE A 107 11.21 12.48 2.65
CA ILE A 107 10.62 13.23 1.53
C ILE A 107 11.78 13.86 0.75
N PRO A 108 11.93 13.58 -0.56
CA PRO A 108 12.98 14.21 -1.37
C PRO A 108 12.83 15.74 -1.36
N ASP A 109 13.96 16.45 -1.16
CA ASP A 109 14.01 17.92 -1.04
C ASP A 109 13.45 18.69 -2.27
N ASP A 110 13.22 18.02 -3.41
CA ASP A 110 12.83 18.63 -4.68
C ASP A 110 11.31 18.69 -4.94
N GLU A 111 10.45 18.13 -4.07
CA GLU A 111 8.97 18.14 -4.29
C GLU A 111 8.18 19.08 -3.35
N ASP A 112 8.85 19.94 -2.59
CA ASP A 112 8.21 21.10 -1.92
C ASP A 112 8.06 22.27 -2.89
N ILE A 113 7.37 22.09 -4.02
CA ILE A 113 7.10 23.18 -4.95
C ILE A 113 5.62 23.17 -5.42
N TYR A 114 4.86 24.07 -4.76
CA TYR A 114 3.51 24.61 -4.98
C TYR A 114 2.31 23.95 -4.29
#